data_AF-A0A1B1Y879-F1
#
_entry.id   AF-A0A1B1Y879-F1
#
_cell.length_a   1.000
_cell.length_b   1.000
_cell.length_c   1.000
_cell.angle_alpha   90.00
_cell.angle_beta   90.00
_cell.angle_gamma   90.00
#
_symmetry.space_group_name_H-M   'P 1'
#
loop_
_entity.id
_entity.type
_entity.pdbx_description
1 polymer ?
#
loop_
_entity_poly.entity_id
_entity_poly.type
_entity_poly.pdbx_seq_one_letter_code
_entity_poly.pdbx_strand_id
1 'polypeptide(L)'
;MNTFKLATVIVLTFVFISCKKASMDDIGNNTPPVEEDVNPIVPPEGVLLPNQLIAKMRRGINLGNTFESWKKTDDESFTGSGYLDIDGYNLWREPFGTNYFTEVANAGFTNVRIPVNFNNYTKPHWNNIPDEATIDSFKIQGAFLNYLETYIDAALAAGLVVVLDTHHEDWIVKMTDADETVYYTNDSKELEKRKLRFKAIWTIISERFKNKSDDLVFEIINEPYFHLTVGDMDEINEFTLDIIRKTNPTRKVIVVGGNSNPSGAASNAHIATQNLDSDFLKSDPYLIATFHYYKPFKFTSSGRLQYTDNDWGTAADKEELAANFKELSTWAKQNNIPIYLGEFGADNVNGTIYGSLDKSGNYKNSDTDGKDDTEGGPDATSREAYYRYIAEKCEEYGYSYAVWCTGRKGGKSIYLEESKDLGKRTDDGFIPEILNALMLK
;
A
#
# COMPACT_ATOMS: atom_id res chain seq x y z
N MET A 1 28.55 -2.57 83.50
CA MET A 1 27.81 -1.59 82.67
C MET A 1 27.20 -2.35 81.51
N ASN A 2 25.87 -2.38 81.46
CA ASN A 2 25.06 -3.01 80.42
C ASN A 2 25.18 -2.27 79.09
N THR A 3 25.18 -3.00 77.97
CA THR A 3 24.10 -2.94 76.97
C THR A 3 24.29 -4.02 75.89
N PHE A 4 23.22 -4.77 75.67
CA PHE A 4 23.05 -5.78 74.63
C PHE A 4 22.99 -5.15 73.23
N LYS A 5 23.53 -5.84 72.21
CA LYS A 5 23.09 -5.72 70.81
C LYS A 5 22.62 -7.11 70.33
N LEU A 6 21.42 -7.12 69.76
CA LEU A 6 20.69 -8.29 69.27
C LEU A 6 21.06 -8.60 67.81
N ALA A 7 20.87 -9.87 67.44
CA ALA A 7 21.34 -10.60 66.27
C ALA A 7 20.68 -10.27 64.92
N THR A 8 21.32 -10.69 63.83
CA THR A 8 20.71 -11.46 62.73
C THR A 8 21.83 -12.25 62.03
N VAL A 9 21.71 -13.59 61.97
CA VAL A 9 22.63 -14.49 61.26
C VAL A 9 21.87 -15.08 60.08
N ILE A 10 22.40 -14.90 58.87
CA ILE A 10 21.92 -15.53 57.63
C ILE A 10 22.80 -16.76 57.39
N VAL A 11 22.17 -17.93 57.27
CA VAL A 11 22.84 -19.20 56.93
C VAL A 11 22.74 -19.41 55.41
N LEU A 12 23.89 -19.43 54.73
CA LEU A 12 24.03 -19.92 53.37
C LEU A 12 24.63 -21.33 53.42
N THR A 13 23.91 -22.32 52.88
CA THR A 13 24.40 -23.70 52.74
C THR A 13 24.72 -23.96 51.27
N PHE A 14 26.00 -24.24 50.97
CA PHE A 14 26.46 -24.75 49.68
C PHE A 14 26.21 -26.26 49.60
N VAL A 15 25.62 -26.73 48.50
CA VAL A 15 25.51 -28.17 48.19
C VAL A 15 26.34 -28.47 46.95
N PHE A 16 27.30 -29.38 47.11
CA PHE A 16 28.12 -29.96 46.05
C PHE A 16 27.29 -30.95 45.22
N ILE A 17 27.34 -30.81 43.89
CA ILE A 17 26.76 -31.78 42.94
C ILE A 17 27.77 -32.92 42.72
N SER A 18 27.39 -34.13 43.14
CA SER A 18 28.09 -35.37 42.83
C SER A 18 27.51 -35.98 41.55
N CYS A 19 28.36 -36.27 40.57
CA CYS A 19 27.99 -36.88 39.30
C CYS A 19 27.73 -38.38 39.52
N LYS A 20 26.48 -38.82 39.38
CA LYS A 20 26.10 -40.24 39.30
C LYS A 20 25.42 -40.48 37.95
N LYS A 21 25.99 -41.41 37.17
CA LYS A 21 25.43 -41.95 35.92
C LYS A 21 23.98 -42.38 36.14
N ALA A 22 23.05 -41.80 35.41
CA ALA A 22 21.67 -42.26 35.32
C ALA A 22 21.50 -43.21 34.13
N SER A 23 20.82 -44.33 34.39
CA SER A 23 20.37 -45.33 33.44
C SER A 23 19.39 -44.72 32.44
N MET A 24 19.51 -45.08 31.17
CA MET A 24 18.42 -44.95 30.20
C MET A 24 17.30 -45.87 30.68
N ASP A 25 16.17 -45.33 31.14
CA ASP A 25 14.84 -45.98 31.20
C ASP A 25 13.84 -45.15 32.07
N ASP A 26 13.83 -43.82 31.95
CA ASP A 26 12.71 -43.01 32.49
C ASP A 26 12.60 -41.65 31.77
N ILE A 27 12.01 -41.66 30.57
CA ILE A 27 11.51 -40.45 29.90
C ILE A 27 9.98 -40.51 30.00
N GLY A 28 9.45 -39.88 31.05
CA GLY A 28 8.02 -39.58 31.16
C GLY A 28 7.59 -38.65 30.03
N ASN A 29 6.51 -39.03 29.35
CA ASN A 29 5.80 -38.25 28.33
C ASN A 29 5.45 -36.84 28.84
N ASN A 30 6.25 -35.85 28.48
CA ASN A 30 5.79 -34.47 28.37
C ASN A 30 5.41 -34.22 26.91
N THR A 31 4.19 -34.61 26.54
CA THR A 31 3.56 -34.11 25.32
C THR A 31 3.40 -32.59 25.42
N PRO A 32 3.76 -31.82 24.38
CA PRO A 32 3.40 -30.40 24.29
C PRO A 32 1.88 -30.24 24.45
N PRO A 33 1.39 -29.05 24.85
CA PRO A 33 -0.04 -28.76 24.78
C PRO A 33 -0.52 -29.07 23.35
N VAL A 34 -1.60 -29.84 23.26
CA VAL A 34 -2.31 -30.10 22.00
C VAL A 34 -2.65 -28.73 21.41
N GLU A 35 -2.12 -28.42 20.22
CA GLU A 35 -2.63 -27.32 19.40
C GLU A 35 -4.14 -27.50 19.32
N GLU A 36 -4.92 -26.51 19.79
CA GLU A 36 -6.36 -26.55 19.58
C GLU A 36 -6.59 -26.72 18.08
N ASP A 37 -7.33 -27.78 17.74
CA ASP A 37 -7.69 -28.16 16.38
C ASP A 37 -8.61 -27.05 15.84
N VAL A 38 -8.02 -25.98 15.30
CA VAL A 38 -8.75 -24.92 14.61
C VAL A 38 -9.32 -25.59 13.37
N ASN A 39 -10.61 -25.95 13.43
CA ASN A 39 -11.31 -26.49 12.29
C ASN A 39 -11.00 -25.61 11.06
N PRO A 40 -10.46 -26.19 9.97
CA PRO A 40 -10.07 -25.41 8.81
C PRO A 40 -11.30 -24.69 8.26
N ILE A 41 -11.17 -23.39 8.05
CA ILE A 41 -12.24 -22.56 7.48
C ILE A 41 -12.51 -23.06 6.08
N VAL A 42 -13.72 -23.57 5.86
CA VAL A 42 -14.18 -24.00 4.54
C VAL A 42 -14.89 -22.81 3.89
N PRO A 43 -14.27 -22.13 2.91
CA PRO A 43 -14.92 -21.03 2.23
C PRO A 43 -16.12 -21.56 1.41
N PRO A 44 -17.11 -20.70 1.09
CA PRO A 44 -18.15 -21.05 0.12
C PRO A 44 -17.54 -21.50 -1.21
N GLU A 45 -18.28 -22.31 -1.97
CA GLU A 45 -17.82 -22.79 -3.27
C GLU A 45 -17.45 -21.61 -4.19
N GLY A 46 -16.26 -21.66 -4.79
CA GLY A 46 -15.74 -20.61 -5.67
C GLY A 46 -15.08 -19.41 -4.98
N VAL A 47 -15.10 -19.34 -3.64
CA VAL A 47 -14.42 -18.29 -2.86
C VAL A 47 -13.01 -18.76 -2.49
N LEU A 48 -12.01 -17.97 -2.86
CA LEU A 48 -10.61 -18.25 -2.49
C LEU A 48 -10.32 -17.72 -1.10
N LEU A 49 -9.63 -18.51 -0.27
CA LEU A 49 -9.01 -18.00 0.95
C LEU A 49 -7.91 -16.98 0.62
N PRO A 50 -7.55 -16.06 1.52
CA PRO A 50 -6.52 -15.04 1.29
C PRO A 50 -5.20 -15.58 0.72
N ASN A 51 -4.67 -16.67 1.27
CA ASN A 51 -3.43 -17.29 0.77
C ASN A 51 -3.56 -17.79 -0.68
N GLN A 52 -4.72 -18.33 -1.05
CA GLN A 52 -4.98 -18.81 -2.40
C GLN A 52 -5.16 -17.63 -3.37
N LEU A 53 -5.82 -16.56 -2.94
CA LEU A 53 -5.94 -15.34 -3.73
C LEU A 53 -4.57 -14.72 -3.98
N ILE A 54 -3.72 -14.63 -2.95
CA ILE A 54 -2.38 -14.04 -3.09
C ILE A 54 -1.50 -14.87 -4.03
N ALA A 55 -1.60 -16.20 -3.97
CA ALA A 55 -0.96 -17.09 -4.95
C ALA A 55 -1.50 -16.91 -6.37
N LYS A 56 -2.78 -16.53 -6.55
CA LYS A 56 -3.37 -16.16 -7.85
C LYS A 56 -2.91 -14.78 -8.32
N MET A 57 -2.83 -13.81 -7.41
CA MET A 57 -2.52 -12.42 -7.71
C MET A 57 -1.09 -12.24 -8.21
N ARG A 58 -0.12 -13.00 -7.68
CA ARG A 58 1.32 -13.00 -8.05
C ARG A 58 1.89 -11.60 -8.31
N ARG A 59 1.83 -11.15 -9.56
CA ARG A 59 2.49 -9.94 -10.06
C ARG A 59 1.44 -8.97 -10.55
N GLY A 60 1.57 -7.71 -10.18
CA GLY A 60 0.61 -6.68 -10.51
C GLY A 60 1.25 -5.35 -10.82
N ILE A 61 0.38 -4.41 -11.16
CA ILE A 61 0.72 -3.04 -11.51
C ILE A 61 -0.33 -2.09 -10.90
N ASN A 62 0.10 -0.93 -10.42
CA ASN A 62 -0.79 0.14 -10.02
C ASN A 62 -1.19 0.96 -11.25
N LEU A 63 -2.46 1.32 -11.30
CA LEU A 63 -2.99 2.33 -12.20
C LEU A 63 -2.80 3.73 -11.59
N GLY A 64 -1.54 4.08 -11.35
CA GLY A 64 -1.15 5.31 -10.68
C GLY A 64 -1.37 6.56 -11.53
N ASN A 65 -1.35 7.70 -10.84
CA ASN A 65 -1.66 9.05 -11.29
C ASN A 65 -3.00 9.17 -12.04
N THR A 66 -3.98 8.35 -11.69
CA THR A 66 -5.28 8.27 -12.35
C THR A 66 -6.41 8.74 -11.42
N PHE A 67 -7.08 7.83 -10.72
CA PHE A 67 -8.31 8.11 -9.98
C PHE A 67 -8.04 8.72 -8.60
N GLU A 68 -6.79 8.65 -8.13
CA GLU A 68 -6.31 9.28 -6.91
C GLU A 68 -5.92 10.74 -7.07
N SER A 69 -5.78 11.23 -8.30
CA SER A 69 -5.34 12.60 -8.61
C SER A 69 -6.16 13.65 -7.82
N TRP A 70 -5.49 14.62 -7.20
CA TRP A 70 -6.17 15.69 -6.45
C TRP A 70 -6.87 16.70 -7.35
N LYS A 71 -7.96 17.29 -6.83
CA LYS A 71 -8.55 18.51 -7.38
C LYS A 71 -7.56 19.68 -7.29
N LYS A 72 -7.45 20.44 -8.39
CA LYS A 72 -6.63 21.66 -8.51
C LYS A 72 -7.23 22.91 -7.82
N THR A 73 -8.46 22.86 -7.32
CA THR A 73 -9.19 24.10 -6.96
C THR A 73 -9.20 24.39 -5.46
N ASP A 74 -8.06 24.83 -4.96
CA ASP A 74 -8.01 25.94 -3.98
C ASP A 74 -7.31 27.16 -4.59
N ASP A 75 -6.64 27.01 -5.75
CA ASP A 75 -5.89 28.07 -6.44
C ASP A 75 -6.38 28.23 -7.90
N GLU A 76 -7.09 29.33 -8.17
CA GLU A 76 -7.61 29.70 -9.49
C GLU A 76 -6.52 30.14 -10.49
N SER A 77 -5.25 30.24 -10.07
CA SER A 77 -4.18 30.83 -10.89
C SER A 77 -3.38 29.84 -11.75
N PHE A 78 -3.49 28.53 -11.53
CA PHE A 78 -2.70 27.57 -12.28
C PHE A 78 -3.27 27.33 -13.70
N THR A 79 -2.46 27.57 -14.73
CA THR A 79 -2.81 27.39 -16.16
C THR A 79 -2.14 26.16 -16.80
N GLY A 80 -1.53 25.28 -16.00
CA GLY A 80 -0.87 24.07 -16.50
C GLY A 80 -1.86 23.02 -17.03
N SER A 81 -1.49 22.42 -18.16
CA SER A 81 -2.23 21.42 -18.96
C SER A 81 -2.36 20.06 -18.25
N GLY A 82 -3.37 19.89 -17.40
CA GLY A 82 -3.84 18.58 -16.95
C GLY A 82 -4.95 18.07 -17.88
N TYR A 83 -5.10 16.75 -17.98
CA TYR A 83 -6.22 16.16 -18.72
C TYR A 83 -7.45 16.11 -17.82
N LEU A 84 -8.61 16.40 -18.38
CA LEU A 84 -9.85 16.49 -17.62
C LEU A 84 -10.49 15.10 -17.47
N ASP A 85 -10.93 14.76 -16.26
CA ASP A 85 -11.82 13.62 -16.00
C ASP A 85 -13.28 13.94 -16.42
N ILE A 86 -14.23 13.09 -16.04
CA ILE A 86 -15.66 13.22 -16.37
C ILE A 86 -16.30 14.54 -15.87
N ASP A 87 -15.75 15.18 -14.85
CA ASP A 87 -16.26 16.42 -14.25
C ASP A 87 -15.31 17.63 -14.45
N GLY A 88 -14.21 17.49 -15.22
CA GLY A 88 -13.24 18.57 -15.42
C GLY A 88 -12.11 18.62 -14.39
N TYR A 89 -11.86 17.56 -13.63
CA TYR A 89 -10.74 17.43 -12.70
C TYR A 89 -9.48 16.99 -13.44
N ASN A 90 -8.33 17.48 -13.00
CA ASN A 90 -7.06 17.11 -13.61
C ASN A 90 -6.67 15.69 -13.21
N LEU A 91 -6.67 14.77 -14.18
CA LEU A 91 -5.86 13.56 -14.12
C LEU A 91 -4.39 13.95 -14.22
N TRP A 92 -3.56 13.36 -13.36
CA TRP A 92 -2.10 13.50 -13.42
C TRP A 92 -1.46 12.62 -14.51
N ARG A 93 -2.25 11.71 -15.09
CA ARG A 93 -1.93 10.86 -16.22
C ARG A 93 -2.77 11.24 -17.45
N GLU A 94 -2.27 10.90 -18.62
CA GLU A 94 -3.03 11.05 -19.88
C GLU A 94 -4.26 10.13 -19.90
N PRO A 95 -5.37 10.53 -20.56
CA PRO A 95 -6.54 9.68 -20.69
C PRO A 95 -6.16 8.39 -21.39
N PHE A 96 -6.59 7.28 -20.83
CA PHE A 96 -6.33 5.96 -21.37
C PHE A 96 -7.61 5.15 -21.48
N GLY A 97 -7.62 4.23 -22.44
CA GLY A 97 -8.75 3.35 -22.68
C GLY A 97 -8.73 2.12 -21.79
N THR A 98 -9.87 1.42 -21.71
CA THR A 98 -9.97 0.15 -20.99
C THR A 98 -9.18 -1.00 -21.63
N ASN A 99 -8.72 -0.84 -22.89
CA ASN A 99 -7.80 -1.79 -23.54
C ASN A 99 -6.50 -1.99 -22.76
N TYR A 100 -6.08 -0.98 -21.97
CA TYR A 100 -4.96 -1.06 -21.03
C TYR A 100 -4.95 -2.36 -20.22
N PHE A 101 -6.11 -2.80 -19.71
CA PHE A 101 -6.17 -4.00 -18.87
C PHE A 101 -5.90 -5.29 -19.64
N THR A 102 -6.27 -5.34 -20.92
CA THR A 102 -5.92 -6.49 -21.78
C THR A 102 -4.42 -6.53 -22.04
N GLU A 103 -3.79 -5.37 -22.23
CA GLU A 103 -2.34 -5.27 -22.45
C GLU A 103 -1.54 -5.63 -21.18
N VAL A 104 -2.00 -5.17 -20.02
CA VAL A 104 -1.47 -5.55 -18.70
C VAL A 104 -1.55 -7.07 -18.51
N ALA A 105 -2.71 -7.68 -18.79
CA ALA A 105 -2.87 -9.13 -18.70
C ALA A 105 -1.94 -9.88 -19.67
N ASN A 106 -1.86 -9.43 -20.92
CA ASN A 106 -1.01 -10.04 -21.95
C ASN A 106 0.49 -9.93 -21.63
N ALA A 107 0.91 -8.89 -20.91
CA ALA A 107 2.28 -8.73 -20.45
C ALA A 107 2.66 -9.69 -19.32
N GLY A 108 1.67 -10.36 -18.71
CA GLY A 108 1.85 -11.38 -17.67
C GLY A 108 1.54 -10.91 -16.25
N PHE A 109 0.96 -9.71 -16.09
CA PHE A 109 0.40 -9.29 -14.81
C PHE A 109 -0.93 -9.99 -14.57
N THR A 110 -1.22 -10.27 -13.30
CA THR A 110 -2.40 -11.03 -12.85
C THR A 110 -3.25 -10.27 -11.85
N ASN A 111 -2.76 -9.12 -11.36
CA ASN A 111 -3.55 -8.18 -10.58
C ASN A 111 -3.29 -6.72 -11.01
N VAL A 112 -4.25 -5.84 -10.74
CA VAL A 112 -4.11 -4.39 -10.89
C VAL A 112 -4.66 -3.70 -9.66
N ARG A 113 -3.89 -2.78 -9.10
CA ARG A 113 -4.35 -1.88 -8.04
C ARG A 113 -4.85 -0.59 -8.67
N ILE A 114 -6.03 -0.15 -8.25
CA ILE A 114 -6.68 1.08 -8.71
C ILE A 114 -6.76 2.03 -7.51
N PRO A 115 -5.73 2.88 -7.33
CA PRO A 115 -5.74 4.01 -6.40
C PRO A 115 -6.93 4.93 -6.62
N VAL A 116 -7.76 5.21 -5.60
CA VAL A 116 -8.89 6.15 -5.74
C VAL A 116 -8.95 7.16 -4.60
N ASN A 117 -9.07 8.44 -4.93
CA ASN A 117 -9.31 9.52 -3.97
C ASN A 117 -10.79 9.91 -4.00
N PHE A 118 -11.56 9.37 -3.06
CA PHE A 118 -13.00 9.63 -2.96
C PHE A 118 -13.29 11.02 -2.38
N ASN A 119 -12.30 11.71 -1.80
CA ASN A 119 -12.49 13.04 -1.28
C ASN A 119 -13.07 14.01 -2.34
N ASN A 120 -12.54 13.94 -3.56
CA ASN A 120 -12.92 14.81 -4.68
C ASN A 120 -14.39 14.66 -5.10
N TYR A 121 -14.99 13.50 -4.82
CA TYR A 121 -16.31 13.11 -5.31
C TYR A 121 -17.33 12.90 -4.19
N THR A 122 -16.97 13.13 -2.92
CA THR A 122 -17.88 12.92 -1.79
C THR A 122 -18.34 14.25 -1.20
N LYS A 123 -19.67 14.45 -1.18
CA LYS A 123 -20.34 15.59 -0.53
C LYS A 123 -21.08 15.12 0.73
N PRO A 124 -21.16 15.95 1.80
CA PRO A 124 -20.41 17.19 1.99
C PRO A 124 -18.89 16.95 2.03
N HIS A 125 -18.14 18.01 1.70
CA HIS A 125 -16.67 17.97 1.73
C HIS A 125 -16.18 17.85 3.17
N TRP A 126 -14.99 17.28 3.39
CA TRP A 126 -14.49 16.91 4.72
C TRP A 126 -14.42 18.09 5.71
N ASN A 127 -14.21 19.31 5.22
CA ASN A 127 -14.11 20.54 6.01
C ASN A 127 -15.42 21.31 6.18
N ASN A 128 -16.54 20.76 5.70
CA ASN A 128 -17.85 21.41 5.78
C ASN A 128 -18.95 20.39 6.11
N ILE A 129 -18.68 19.54 7.12
CA ILE A 129 -19.61 18.52 7.59
C ILE A 129 -20.54 19.15 8.66
N PRO A 130 -21.87 19.16 8.46
CA PRO A 130 -22.82 19.66 9.46
C PRO A 130 -22.74 18.91 10.79
N ASP A 131 -23.09 19.57 11.89
CA ASP A 131 -23.09 18.98 13.23
C ASP A 131 -24.09 17.82 13.37
N GLU A 132 -25.20 17.92 12.64
CA GLU A 132 -26.29 16.95 12.59
C GLU A 132 -26.10 15.85 11.54
N ALA A 133 -24.93 15.81 10.88
CA ALA A 133 -24.66 14.83 9.85
C ALA A 133 -24.78 13.39 10.39
N THR A 134 -25.40 12.54 9.58
CA THR A 134 -25.46 11.09 9.76
C THR A 134 -24.77 10.41 8.59
N ILE A 135 -24.61 9.08 8.65
CA ILE A 135 -24.00 8.32 7.55
C ILE A 135 -24.71 8.53 6.20
N ASP A 136 -26.04 8.73 6.22
CA ASP A 136 -26.88 8.96 5.03
C ASP A 136 -26.76 10.39 4.47
N SER A 137 -26.07 11.29 5.19
CA SER A 137 -25.84 12.66 4.76
C SER A 137 -24.80 12.76 3.64
N PHE A 138 -23.98 11.71 3.46
CA PHE A 138 -22.88 11.69 2.50
C PHE A 138 -23.28 10.99 1.20
N LYS A 139 -22.80 11.52 0.07
CA LYS A 139 -23.02 10.93 -1.26
C LYS A 139 -21.74 11.05 -2.08
N ILE A 140 -21.35 9.94 -2.69
CA ILE A 140 -20.37 9.93 -3.78
C ILE A 140 -21.09 10.25 -5.09
N GLN A 141 -20.49 11.08 -5.93
CA GLN A 141 -21.05 11.42 -7.25
C GLN A 141 -21.30 10.15 -8.09
N GLY A 142 -22.54 9.95 -8.52
CA GLY A 142 -22.93 8.73 -9.26
C GLY A 142 -22.25 8.59 -10.63
N ALA A 143 -21.98 9.71 -11.31
CA ALA A 143 -21.24 9.71 -12.58
C ALA A 143 -19.82 9.17 -12.41
N PHE A 144 -19.13 9.61 -11.35
CA PHE A 144 -17.81 9.09 -10.98
C PHE A 144 -17.86 7.59 -10.67
N LEU A 145 -18.83 7.12 -9.87
CA LEU A 145 -18.96 5.69 -9.57
C LEU A 145 -19.20 4.84 -10.83
N ASN A 146 -20.03 5.31 -11.77
CA ASN A 146 -20.23 4.62 -13.04
C ASN A 146 -18.94 4.56 -13.89
N TYR A 147 -18.17 5.66 -13.88
CA TYR A 147 -16.90 5.75 -14.58
C TYR A 147 -15.87 4.79 -13.99
N LEU A 148 -15.67 4.82 -12.66
CA LEU A 148 -14.79 3.89 -11.95
C LEU A 148 -15.20 2.42 -12.19
N GLU A 149 -16.50 2.11 -12.11
CA GLU A 149 -17.02 0.77 -12.34
C GLU A 149 -16.70 0.25 -13.74
N THR A 150 -16.69 1.11 -14.76
CA THR A 150 -16.30 0.73 -16.13
C THR A 150 -14.86 0.22 -16.19
N TYR A 151 -13.94 0.80 -15.42
CA TYR A 151 -12.54 0.38 -15.37
C TYR A 151 -12.37 -0.89 -14.52
N ILE A 152 -13.06 -0.97 -13.38
CA ILE A 152 -13.09 -2.18 -12.55
C ILE A 152 -13.60 -3.37 -13.39
N ASP A 153 -14.71 -3.20 -14.12
CA ASP A 153 -15.30 -4.26 -14.94
C ASP A 153 -14.38 -4.67 -16.09
N ALA A 154 -13.70 -3.71 -16.73
CA ALA A 154 -12.74 -4.01 -17.77
C ALA A 154 -11.52 -4.79 -17.25
N ALA A 155 -11.02 -4.45 -16.06
CA ALA A 155 -9.92 -5.17 -15.42
C ALA A 155 -10.32 -6.61 -15.04
N LEU A 156 -11.49 -6.78 -14.43
CA LEU A 156 -12.04 -8.10 -14.10
C LEU A 156 -12.29 -8.94 -15.37
N ALA A 157 -12.82 -8.33 -16.43
CA ALA A 157 -13.05 -9.00 -17.72
C ALA A 157 -11.75 -9.43 -18.41
N ALA A 158 -10.63 -8.73 -18.17
CA ALA A 158 -9.30 -9.13 -18.61
C ALA A 158 -8.69 -10.26 -17.75
N GLY A 159 -9.40 -10.74 -16.73
CA GLY A 159 -8.95 -11.82 -15.84
C GLY A 159 -8.01 -11.36 -14.72
N LEU A 160 -7.90 -10.05 -14.48
CA LEU A 160 -7.08 -9.50 -13.40
C LEU A 160 -7.85 -9.52 -12.08
N VAL A 161 -7.14 -9.79 -10.98
CA VAL A 161 -7.63 -9.43 -9.64
C VAL A 161 -7.50 -7.91 -9.48
N VAL A 162 -8.56 -7.24 -9.03
CA VAL A 162 -8.59 -5.79 -8.86
C VAL A 162 -8.49 -5.46 -7.38
N VAL A 163 -7.51 -4.64 -7.00
CA VAL A 163 -7.44 -4.03 -5.66
C VAL A 163 -7.96 -2.60 -5.77
N LEU A 164 -9.08 -2.31 -5.11
CA LEU A 164 -9.66 -0.96 -5.00
C LEU A 164 -9.39 -0.42 -3.59
N ASP A 165 -8.76 0.73 -3.49
CA ASP A 165 -8.44 1.35 -2.21
C ASP A 165 -9.18 2.67 -1.95
N THR A 166 -8.88 3.28 -0.80
CA THR A 166 -9.02 4.73 -0.61
C THR A 166 -7.62 5.35 -0.42
N HIS A 167 -7.22 6.26 -1.31
CA HIS A 167 -5.80 6.47 -1.58
C HIS A 167 -5.17 7.70 -0.90
N HIS A 168 -5.78 8.86 -1.07
CA HIS A 168 -5.27 10.12 -0.54
C HIS A 168 -6.29 10.73 0.43
N GLU A 169 -6.73 9.93 1.39
CA GLU A 169 -7.74 10.34 2.39
C GLU A 169 -7.11 11.01 3.62
N ASP A 170 -5.99 11.73 3.44
CA ASP A 170 -5.21 12.37 4.52
C ASP A 170 -6.07 13.22 5.46
N TRP A 171 -7.16 13.79 4.93
CA TRP A 171 -8.12 14.59 5.67
C TRP A 171 -8.71 13.86 6.88
N ILE A 172 -8.73 12.52 6.91
CA ILE A 172 -9.33 11.74 8.00
C ILE A 172 -8.74 12.12 9.37
N VAL A 173 -7.43 12.41 9.44
CA VAL A 173 -6.76 12.81 10.68
C VAL A 173 -5.77 13.96 10.55
N LYS A 174 -5.31 14.30 9.35
CA LYS A 174 -4.42 15.43 9.11
C LYS A 174 -5.26 16.70 8.96
N MET A 175 -5.02 17.70 9.81
CA MET A 175 -5.36 19.08 9.48
C MET A 175 -4.06 19.80 9.13
N THR A 176 -4.06 20.55 8.02
CA THR A 176 -3.06 21.60 7.78
C THR A 176 -3.75 22.94 7.91
N ASP A 177 -3.23 23.83 8.76
CA ASP A 177 -3.57 25.25 8.64
C ASP A 177 -2.93 25.81 7.37
N ALA A 178 -3.40 26.98 6.93
CA ALA A 178 -2.92 27.68 5.73
C ALA A 178 -1.40 27.97 5.70
N ASP A 179 -0.68 27.73 6.81
CA ASP A 179 0.77 27.89 6.98
C ASP A 179 1.54 26.55 7.12
N GLU A 180 1.08 25.48 6.44
CA GLU A 180 1.78 24.18 6.28
C GLU A 180 2.12 23.40 7.58
N THR A 181 1.72 23.88 8.76
CA THR A 181 1.86 23.13 10.01
C THR A 181 0.73 22.11 10.13
N VAL A 182 1.09 20.82 10.10
CA VAL A 182 0.16 19.72 10.38
C VAL A 182 -0.20 19.75 11.86
N TYR A 183 -1.42 20.13 12.19
CA TYR A 183 -1.96 19.97 13.54
C TYR A 183 -2.89 18.76 13.55
N TYR A 184 -2.59 17.77 14.40
CA TYR A 184 -3.64 16.87 14.87
C TYR A 184 -4.49 17.70 15.83
N THR A 185 -5.54 18.33 15.33
CA THR A 185 -6.50 18.98 16.22
C THR A 185 -7.17 17.87 17.01
N ASN A 186 -6.86 17.76 18.31
CA ASN A 186 -7.58 16.92 19.27
C ASN A 186 -9.03 17.40 19.50
N ASP A 187 -9.62 18.19 18.58
CA ASP A 187 -11.05 18.43 18.58
C ASP A 187 -11.74 17.13 18.15
N SER A 188 -12.14 16.36 19.16
CA SER A 188 -12.81 15.08 18.98
C SER A 188 -14.04 15.21 18.10
N LYS A 189 -14.73 16.36 18.07
CA LYS A 189 -15.95 16.51 17.27
C LYS A 189 -15.68 16.52 15.77
N GLU A 190 -14.67 17.27 15.32
CA GLU A 190 -14.31 17.32 13.89
C GLU A 190 -13.64 16.01 13.44
N LEU A 191 -12.89 15.35 14.32
CA LEU A 191 -12.41 13.98 14.05
C LEU A 191 -13.56 12.99 13.87
N GLU A 192 -14.55 12.98 14.76
CA GLU A 192 -15.70 12.08 14.66
C GLU A 192 -16.54 12.33 13.40
N LYS A 193 -16.71 13.59 12.99
CA LYS A 193 -17.37 13.92 11.70
C LYS A 193 -16.62 13.36 10.50
N ARG A 194 -15.29 13.41 10.51
CA ARG A 194 -14.46 12.86 9.43
C ARG A 194 -14.49 11.33 9.42
N LYS A 195 -14.41 10.68 10.58
CA LYS A 195 -14.64 9.23 10.69
C LYS A 195 -16.03 8.85 10.18
N LEU A 196 -17.07 9.63 10.49
CA LEU A 196 -18.41 9.42 9.97
C LEU A 196 -18.46 9.51 8.43
N ARG A 197 -17.77 10.48 7.82
CA ARG A 197 -17.63 10.58 6.36
C ARG A 197 -16.93 9.36 5.78
N PHE A 198 -15.83 8.89 6.40
CA PHE A 198 -15.11 7.71 5.94
C PHE A 198 -15.96 6.44 6.03
N LYS A 199 -16.70 6.27 7.14
CA LYS A 199 -17.71 5.21 7.30
C LYS A 199 -18.75 5.25 6.18
N ALA A 200 -19.22 6.44 5.80
CA ALA A 200 -20.19 6.58 4.72
C ALA A 200 -19.61 6.23 3.34
N ILE A 201 -18.38 6.66 3.06
CA ILE A 201 -17.66 6.30 1.82
C ILE A 201 -17.58 4.77 1.68
N TRP A 202 -17.10 4.08 2.72
CA TRP A 202 -17.00 2.61 2.70
C TRP A 202 -18.36 1.92 2.66
N THR A 203 -19.40 2.50 3.26
CA THR A 203 -20.78 1.98 3.14
C THR A 203 -21.26 2.02 1.69
N ILE A 204 -21.04 3.14 0.99
CA ILE A 204 -21.43 3.33 -0.41
C ILE A 204 -20.64 2.41 -1.33
N ILE A 205 -19.31 2.32 -1.17
CA ILE A 205 -18.43 1.47 -1.98
C ILE A 205 -18.82 -0.01 -1.79
N SER A 206 -18.97 -0.45 -0.54
CA SER A 206 -19.30 -1.85 -0.22
C SER A 206 -20.64 -2.25 -0.82
N GLU A 207 -21.66 -1.41 -0.69
CA GLU A 207 -23.00 -1.67 -1.25
C GLU A 207 -22.99 -1.62 -2.78
N ARG A 208 -22.26 -0.66 -3.39
CA ARG A 208 -22.18 -0.50 -4.85
C ARG A 208 -21.59 -1.73 -5.52
N PHE A 209 -20.52 -2.29 -4.94
CA PHE A 209 -19.75 -3.37 -5.57
C PHE A 209 -20.02 -4.75 -4.98
N LYS A 210 -21.03 -4.92 -4.12
CA LYS A 210 -21.29 -6.20 -3.42
C LYS A 210 -21.48 -7.41 -4.34
N ASN A 211 -22.04 -7.20 -5.53
CA ASN A 211 -22.32 -8.26 -6.50
C ASN A 211 -21.15 -8.50 -7.49
N LYS A 212 -20.03 -7.77 -7.36
CA LYS A 212 -18.84 -8.01 -8.17
C LYS A 212 -18.13 -9.29 -7.71
N SER A 213 -17.41 -9.91 -8.64
CA SER A 213 -16.57 -11.09 -8.41
C SER A 213 -15.71 -10.95 -7.15
N ASP A 214 -15.38 -12.09 -6.55
CA ASP A 214 -14.45 -12.20 -5.41
C ASP A 214 -12.98 -11.89 -5.80
N ASP A 215 -12.74 -11.64 -7.09
CA ASP A 215 -11.52 -11.04 -7.65
C ASP A 215 -11.47 -9.51 -7.50
N LEU A 216 -12.55 -8.85 -7.05
CA LEU A 216 -12.48 -7.48 -6.55
C LEU A 216 -12.16 -7.51 -5.06
N VAL A 217 -11.01 -6.96 -4.69
CA VAL A 217 -10.48 -6.87 -3.33
C VAL A 217 -10.57 -5.42 -2.87
N PHE A 218 -10.89 -5.20 -1.61
CA PHE A 218 -10.90 -3.88 -1.01
C PHE A 218 -9.65 -3.66 -0.16
N GLU A 219 -8.98 -2.52 -0.31
CA GLU A 219 -7.91 -2.08 0.56
C GLU A 219 -8.40 -0.88 1.36
N ILE A 220 -8.40 -0.98 2.70
CA ILE A 220 -9.08 0.00 3.55
C ILE A 220 -8.56 1.42 3.32
N ILE A 221 -7.23 1.56 3.28
CA ILE A 221 -6.56 2.84 3.13
C ILE A 221 -5.11 2.59 2.72
N ASN A 222 -4.56 3.52 1.94
CA ASN A 222 -3.25 3.45 1.29
C ASN A 222 -2.04 3.57 2.25
N GLU A 223 -1.64 4.80 2.61
CA GLU A 223 -0.42 5.04 3.41
C GLU A 223 -0.70 5.77 4.74
N PRO A 224 -1.58 5.22 5.59
CA PRO A 224 -1.98 5.88 6.83
C PRO A 224 -0.81 6.07 7.79
N TYR A 225 0.20 5.21 7.73
CA TYR A 225 1.35 5.16 8.65
C TYR A 225 2.28 6.37 8.59
N PHE A 226 2.09 7.32 7.67
CA PHE A 226 2.78 8.61 7.78
C PHE A 226 2.16 9.52 8.83
N HIS A 227 0.90 9.30 9.19
CA HIS A 227 0.11 10.27 9.93
C HIS A 227 -0.71 9.66 11.08
N LEU A 228 -1.11 8.40 10.95
CA LEU A 228 -1.97 7.71 11.91
C LEU A 228 -1.16 6.93 12.93
N THR A 229 -1.51 7.05 14.20
CA THR A 229 -0.97 6.20 15.25
C THR A 229 -1.48 4.77 15.10
N VAL A 230 -0.88 3.82 15.84
CA VAL A 230 -1.38 2.43 15.91
C VAL A 230 -2.86 2.39 16.29
N GLY A 231 -3.25 3.05 17.39
CA GLY A 231 -4.62 3.04 17.88
C GLY A 231 -5.64 3.69 16.93
N ASP A 232 -5.26 4.78 16.24
CA ASP A 232 -6.16 5.38 15.25
C ASP A 232 -6.41 4.43 14.07
N MET A 233 -5.37 3.70 13.63
CA MET A 233 -5.52 2.72 12.56
C MET A 233 -6.28 1.47 12.99
N ASP A 234 -6.13 1.01 14.23
CA ASP A 234 -6.91 -0.11 14.75
C ASP A 234 -8.41 0.24 14.70
N GLU A 235 -8.79 1.42 15.18
CA GLU A 235 -10.18 1.89 15.13
C GLU A 235 -10.70 1.97 13.68
N ILE A 236 -9.91 2.54 12.76
CA ILE A 236 -10.26 2.66 11.34
C ILE A 236 -10.45 1.29 10.68
N ASN A 237 -9.54 0.36 10.94
CA ASN A 237 -9.62 -1.01 10.42
C ASN A 237 -10.88 -1.72 10.93
N GLU A 238 -11.15 -1.66 12.23
CA GLU A 238 -12.30 -2.30 12.87
C GLU A 238 -13.63 -1.82 12.30
N PHE A 239 -13.91 -0.50 12.36
CA PHE A 239 -15.22 -0.03 11.94
C PHE A 239 -15.42 -0.17 10.42
N THR A 240 -14.34 -0.12 9.63
CA THR A 240 -14.42 -0.24 8.18
C THR A 240 -14.69 -1.69 7.80
N LEU A 241 -14.01 -2.64 8.44
CA LEU A 241 -14.26 -4.07 8.25
C LEU A 241 -15.71 -4.42 8.61
N ASP A 242 -16.22 -3.92 9.74
CA ASP A 242 -17.62 -4.09 10.16
C ASP A 242 -18.61 -3.58 9.09
N ILE A 243 -18.30 -2.45 8.45
CA ILE A 243 -19.13 -1.88 7.38
C ILE A 243 -19.07 -2.76 6.13
N ILE A 244 -17.89 -3.18 5.71
CA ILE A 244 -17.70 -4.05 4.53
C ILE A 244 -18.47 -5.36 4.74
N ARG A 245 -18.35 -5.99 5.91
CA ARG A 245 -18.94 -7.30 6.20
C ARG A 245 -20.45 -7.33 6.21
N LYS A 246 -21.14 -6.19 6.39
CA LYS A 246 -22.60 -6.09 6.26
C LYS A 246 -23.11 -6.51 4.88
N THR A 247 -22.33 -6.29 3.83
CA THR A 247 -22.73 -6.51 2.44
C THR A 247 -21.77 -7.44 1.67
N ASN A 248 -20.56 -7.64 2.18
CA ASN A 248 -19.48 -8.40 1.56
C ASN A 248 -18.86 -9.38 2.58
N PRO A 249 -19.57 -10.46 2.97
CA PRO A 249 -19.17 -11.32 4.08
C PRO A 249 -17.87 -12.10 3.85
N THR A 250 -17.47 -12.32 2.59
CA THR A 250 -16.28 -13.10 2.24
C THR A 250 -15.27 -12.36 1.37
N ARG A 251 -15.55 -11.10 1.01
CA ARG A 251 -14.63 -10.33 0.16
C ARG A 251 -13.32 -10.12 0.88
N LYS A 252 -12.20 -10.33 0.20
CA LYS A 252 -10.90 -10.10 0.83
C LYS A 252 -10.71 -8.61 1.10
N VAL A 253 -10.19 -8.32 2.28
CA VAL A 253 -9.91 -6.96 2.74
C VAL A 253 -8.43 -6.86 3.05
N ILE A 254 -7.76 -5.95 2.38
CA ILE A 254 -6.37 -5.60 2.60
C ILE A 254 -6.31 -4.52 3.69
N VAL A 255 -5.48 -4.76 4.70
CA VAL A 255 -5.33 -3.93 5.90
C VAL A 255 -3.86 -3.59 6.14
N VAL A 256 -3.62 -2.48 6.81
CA VAL A 256 -2.29 -2.00 7.20
C VAL A 256 -2.36 -1.46 8.64
N GLY A 257 -1.24 -1.55 9.37
CA GLY A 257 -1.15 -1.02 10.73
C GLY A 257 -0.71 0.45 10.77
N GLY A 258 -0.85 1.06 11.94
CA GLY A 258 -0.46 2.45 12.17
C GLY A 258 1.01 2.65 12.52
N ASN A 259 1.39 3.91 12.69
CA ASN A 259 2.74 4.31 13.05
C ASN A 259 3.00 4.18 14.56
N SER A 260 3.95 3.33 14.93
CA SER A 260 4.42 3.20 16.32
C SER A 260 5.41 4.30 16.74
N ASN A 261 5.88 5.14 15.80
CA ASN A 261 6.74 6.28 16.05
C ASN A 261 6.35 7.50 15.19
N PRO A 262 5.26 8.20 15.53
CA PRO A 262 4.75 9.34 14.75
C PRO A 262 5.69 10.57 14.73
N SER A 263 6.70 10.62 15.60
CA SER A 263 7.73 11.68 15.62
C SER A 263 9.03 11.30 14.90
N GLY A 264 9.13 10.07 14.40
CA GLY A 264 10.30 9.56 13.67
C GLY A 264 10.29 9.96 12.19
N ALA A 265 11.41 10.48 11.70
CA ALA A 265 11.62 10.70 10.28
C ALA A 265 11.61 9.36 9.52
N ALA A 266 10.62 9.19 8.64
CA ALA A 266 10.31 8.01 7.84
C ALA A 266 9.73 6.81 8.63
N SER A 267 8.40 6.66 8.57
CA SER A 267 7.75 5.42 8.96
C SER A 267 8.08 4.32 7.94
N ASN A 268 8.67 3.23 8.43
CA ASN A 268 8.92 2.05 7.63
C ASN A 268 7.60 1.29 7.48
N ALA A 269 7.01 1.27 6.28
CA ALA A 269 5.70 0.65 6.06
C ALA A 269 5.63 -0.83 6.50
N HIS A 270 6.71 -1.60 6.31
CA HIS A 270 6.78 -2.99 6.79
C HIS A 270 6.78 -3.09 8.33
N ILE A 271 7.25 -2.08 9.06
CA ILE A 271 7.14 -2.01 10.53
C ILE A 271 5.71 -1.62 10.91
N ALA A 272 5.12 -0.63 10.23
CA ALA A 272 3.75 -0.22 10.49
C ALA A 272 2.76 -1.39 10.34
N THR A 273 2.95 -2.21 9.30
CA THR A 273 2.17 -3.45 9.07
C THR A 273 2.26 -4.42 10.25
N GLN A 274 3.44 -4.55 10.86
CA GLN A 274 3.65 -5.44 12.01
C GLN A 274 2.97 -4.95 13.29
N ASN A 275 2.50 -3.69 13.33
CA ASN A 275 1.75 -3.14 14.45
C ASN A 275 0.25 -3.49 14.42
N LEU A 276 -0.25 -4.20 13.40
CA LEU A 276 -1.64 -4.68 13.37
C LEU A 276 -1.93 -5.54 14.61
N ASP A 277 -3.04 -5.26 15.28
CA ASP A 277 -3.46 -6.01 16.46
C ASP A 277 -3.73 -7.48 16.14
N SER A 278 -3.19 -8.39 16.97
CA SER A 278 -3.27 -9.83 16.71
C SER A 278 -4.68 -10.40 16.89
N ASP A 279 -5.52 -9.78 17.73
CA ASP A 279 -6.90 -10.22 17.93
C ASP A 279 -7.78 -9.73 16.78
N PHE A 280 -7.53 -8.52 16.27
CA PHE A 280 -8.11 -8.04 15.01
C PHE A 280 -7.79 -9.00 13.84
N LEU A 281 -6.54 -9.43 13.68
CA LEU A 281 -6.17 -10.37 12.62
C LEU A 281 -6.88 -11.73 12.74
N LYS A 282 -7.14 -12.20 13.96
CA LYS A 282 -7.88 -13.46 14.22
C LYS A 282 -9.40 -13.29 14.09
N SER A 283 -9.90 -12.05 14.13
CA SER A 283 -11.34 -11.77 14.09
C SER A 283 -11.98 -12.05 12.72
N ASP A 284 -11.18 -12.05 11.65
CA ASP A 284 -11.67 -12.21 10.28
C ASP A 284 -10.71 -13.03 9.41
N PRO A 285 -11.20 -14.11 8.77
CA PRO A 285 -10.34 -15.02 8.02
C PRO A 285 -10.08 -14.60 6.56
N TYR A 286 -10.59 -13.44 6.14
CA TYR A 286 -10.47 -12.93 4.79
C TYR A 286 -9.56 -11.68 4.71
N LEU A 287 -8.69 -11.50 5.71
CA LEU A 287 -7.72 -10.41 5.75
C LEU A 287 -6.43 -10.72 4.98
N ILE A 288 -5.85 -9.67 4.42
CA ILE A 288 -4.52 -9.65 3.79
C ILE A 288 -3.78 -8.44 4.38
N ALA A 289 -2.53 -8.58 4.79
CA ALA A 289 -1.73 -7.44 5.23
C ALA A 289 -1.01 -6.79 4.04
N THR A 290 -0.92 -5.46 4.01
CA THR A 290 -0.15 -4.72 2.99
C THR A 290 0.94 -3.85 3.57
N PHE A 291 1.99 -3.65 2.78
CA PHE A 291 3.04 -2.66 3.01
C PHE A 291 3.53 -2.11 1.67
N HIS A 292 4.15 -0.92 1.68
CA HIS A 292 4.84 -0.37 0.51
C HIS A 292 6.35 -0.35 0.71
N TYR A 293 7.09 -0.35 -0.41
CA TYR A 293 8.54 -0.43 -0.35
C TYR A 293 9.22 0.51 -1.35
N TYR A 294 9.66 1.67 -0.85
CA TYR A 294 10.41 2.67 -1.60
C TYR A 294 11.79 2.93 -0.99
N LYS A 295 12.47 1.86 -0.52
CA LYS A 295 13.80 1.96 0.09
C LYS A 295 14.91 1.46 -0.84
N PRO A 296 16.11 2.09 -0.81
CA PRO A 296 16.43 3.35 -0.12
C PRO A 296 15.70 4.54 -0.76
N PHE A 297 15.13 5.45 0.05
CA PHE A 297 14.31 6.53 -0.50
C PHE A 297 15.10 7.50 -1.39
N LYS A 298 16.38 7.71 -1.06
CA LYS A 298 17.29 8.51 -1.87
C LYS A 298 17.48 7.91 -3.27
N PHE A 299 17.45 6.59 -3.40
CA PHE A 299 17.52 5.90 -4.68
C PHE A 299 16.17 5.88 -5.41
N THR A 300 15.11 5.47 -4.74
CA THR A 300 13.79 5.32 -5.39
C THR A 300 13.17 6.65 -5.81
N SER A 301 13.62 7.76 -5.21
CA SER A 301 13.19 9.13 -5.52
C SER A 301 14.31 10.01 -6.05
N SER A 302 15.38 9.43 -6.61
CA SER A 302 16.55 10.19 -7.07
C SER A 302 16.29 11.12 -8.25
N GLY A 303 15.12 11.10 -8.88
CA GLY A 303 14.73 12.07 -9.91
C GLY A 303 14.58 13.51 -9.38
N ARG A 304 14.65 13.71 -8.07
CA ARG A 304 14.62 15.04 -7.43
C ARG A 304 16.03 15.46 -7.01
N LEU A 305 16.40 16.72 -7.23
CA LEU A 305 17.77 17.23 -6.99
C LEU A 305 18.30 17.02 -5.56
N GLN A 306 17.42 16.94 -4.54
CA GLN A 306 17.83 16.68 -3.16
C GLN A 306 18.24 15.21 -2.89
N TYR A 307 17.99 14.32 -3.83
CA TYR A 307 18.28 12.89 -3.74
C TYR A 307 19.24 12.50 -4.85
N THR A 308 20.54 12.42 -4.53
CA THR A 308 21.61 12.22 -5.52
C THR A 308 22.15 10.79 -5.54
N ASP A 309 21.37 9.84 -5.04
CA ASP A 309 21.76 8.44 -4.97
C ASP A 309 21.18 7.70 -6.17
N ASN A 310 21.98 7.49 -7.21
CA ASN A 310 21.49 6.96 -8.47
C ASN A 310 21.82 5.47 -8.65
N ASP A 311 22.55 4.87 -7.70
CA ASP A 311 22.98 3.47 -7.76
C ASP A 311 22.23 2.59 -6.76
N TRP A 312 22.14 1.30 -7.09
CA TRP A 312 21.55 0.27 -6.25
C TRP A 312 22.03 -1.11 -6.69
N GLY A 313 22.24 -2.00 -5.73
CA GLY A 313 22.47 -3.42 -6.00
C GLY A 313 23.78 -3.95 -5.42
N THR A 314 24.41 -3.16 -4.54
CA THR A 314 25.50 -3.63 -3.69
C THR A 314 25.02 -4.78 -2.79
N ALA A 315 25.98 -5.50 -2.18
CA ALA A 315 25.63 -6.55 -1.23
C ALA A 315 24.82 -5.99 -0.04
N ALA A 316 25.15 -4.78 0.42
CA ALA A 316 24.45 -4.11 1.51
C ALA A 316 23.00 -3.78 1.15
N ASP A 317 22.75 -3.25 -0.05
CA ASP A 317 21.39 -2.94 -0.53
C ASP A 317 20.50 -4.18 -0.55
N LYS A 318 21.05 -5.28 -1.08
CA LYS A 318 20.37 -6.56 -1.19
C LYS A 318 20.14 -7.22 0.16
N GLU A 319 21.07 -7.08 1.09
CA GLU A 319 20.96 -7.58 2.46
C GLU A 319 19.89 -6.81 3.24
N GLU A 320 19.89 -5.48 3.17
CA GLU A 320 18.88 -4.64 3.84
C GLU A 320 17.47 -4.96 3.33
N LEU A 321 17.27 -5.03 2.01
CA LEU A 321 15.98 -5.37 1.43
C LEU A 321 15.52 -6.77 1.85
N ALA A 322 16.40 -7.76 1.75
CA ALA A 322 16.09 -9.12 2.15
C ALA A 322 15.76 -9.23 3.64
N ALA A 323 16.46 -8.48 4.51
CA ALA A 323 16.22 -8.46 5.94
C ALA A 323 14.83 -7.91 6.26
N ASN A 324 14.45 -6.77 5.67
CA ASN A 324 13.13 -6.16 5.86
C ASN A 324 11.99 -7.12 5.42
N PHE A 325 12.15 -7.79 4.27
CA PHE A 325 11.15 -8.75 3.77
C PHE A 325 11.07 -9.99 4.64
N LYS A 326 12.21 -10.50 5.13
CA LYS A 326 12.27 -11.65 6.02
C LYS A 326 11.61 -11.38 7.37
N GLU A 327 11.84 -10.18 7.92
CA GLU A 327 11.23 -9.73 9.17
C GLU A 327 9.70 -9.76 9.04
N LEU A 328 9.16 -9.09 8.02
CA LEU A 328 7.72 -9.11 7.75
C LEU A 328 7.18 -10.52 7.49
N SER A 329 7.93 -11.37 6.77
CA SER A 329 7.52 -12.76 6.50
C SER A 329 7.42 -13.59 7.77
N THR A 330 8.32 -13.34 8.72
CA THR A 330 8.32 -14.04 10.02
C THR A 330 7.08 -13.65 10.82
N TRP A 331 6.78 -12.35 10.90
CA TRP A 331 5.56 -11.85 11.54
C TRP A 331 4.28 -12.38 10.84
N ALA A 332 4.26 -12.39 9.51
CA ALA A 332 3.12 -12.86 8.73
C ALA A 332 2.79 -14.33 9.00
N LYS A 333 3.83 -15.18 9.09
CA LYS A 333 3.70 -16.60 9.43
C LYS A 333 3.18 -16.82 10.85
N GLN A 334 3.63 -16.01 11.81
CA GLN A 334 3.16 -16.08 13.20
C GLN A 334 1.69 -15.71 13.34
N ASN A 335 1.18 -14.81 12.48
CA ASN A 335 -0.21 -14.36 12.49
C ASN A 335 -1.09 -15.05 11.43
N ASN A 336 -0.55 -16.01 10.68
CA ASN A 336 -1.25 -16.72 9.60
C ASN A 336 -1.95 -15.78 8.59
N ILE A 337 -1.29 -14.69 8.22
CA ILE A 337 -1.82 -13.69 7.29
C ILE A 337 -0.93 -13.58 6.05
N PRO A 338 -1.47 -13.61 4.82
CA PRO A 338 -0.66 -13.37 3.63
C PRO A 338 -0.33 -11.88 3.48
N ILE A 339 0.72 -11.64 2.68
CA ILE A 339 1.23 -10.29 2.42
C ILE A 339 1.01 -9.89 0.96
N TYR A 340 0.58 -8.65 0.79
CA TYR A 340 0.55 -7.92 -0.46
C TYR A 340 1.51 -6.73 -0.41
N LEU A 341 2.47 -6.65 -1.34
CA LEU A 341 3.29 -5.45 -1.53
C LEU A 341 2.53 -4.49 -2.44
N GLY A 342 1.75 -3.59 -1.84
CA GLY A 342 0.81 -2.71 -2.56
C GLY A 342 1.48 -1.74 -3.52
N GLU A 343 2.69 -1.29 -3.19
CA GLU A 343 3.47 -0.41 -4.03
C GLU A 343 4.97 -0.61 -3.84
N PHE A 344 5.68 -0.47 -4.94
CA PHE A 344 7.12 -0.25 -4.97
C PHE A 344 7.51 0.36 -6.32
N GLY A 345 8.67 0.98 -6.37
CA GLY A 345 9.23 1.45 -7.62
C GLY A 345 10.41 2.39 -7.40
N ALA A 346 11.01 2.79 -8.50
CA ALA A 346 12.06 3.79 -8.56
C ALA A 346 11.77 4.74 -9.71
N ASP A 347 12.22 5.99 -9.57
CA ASP A 347 12.12 7.00 -10.62
C ASP A 347 12.66 6.50 -11.96
N ASN A 348 12.25 7.17 -13.03
CA ASN A 348 12.69 6.86 -14.39
C ASN A 348 14.19 7.06 -14.53
N VAL A 349 14.79 6.31 -15.46
CA VAL A 349 16.22 6.41 -15.73
C VAL A 349 16.58 7.85 -16.05
N ASN A 350 17.60 8.38 -15.39
CA ASN A 350 18.03 9.78 -15.52
C ASN A 350 16.88 10.80 -15.30
N GLY A 351 15.88 10.45 -14.47
CA GLY A 351 14.74 11.30 -14.12
C GLY A 351 13.81 11.59 -15.30
N THR A 352 13.93 10.82 -16.38
CA THR A 352 13.23 11.05 -17.64
C THR A 352 11.70 11.11 -17.48
N ILE A 353 11.04 12.12 -18.04
CA ILE A 353 9.59 12.20 -18.22
C ILE A 353 9.26 11.94 -19.69
N TYR A 354 8.88 10.70 -20.00
CA TYR A 354 8.60 10.23 -21.37
C TYR A 354 7.46 10.97 -22.09
N GLY A 355 6.63 11.72 -21.37
CA GLY A 355 5.47 12.43 -21.92
C GLY A 355 5.74 13.87 -22.29
N SER A 356 6.98 14.34 -22.09
CA SER A 356 7.36 15.74 -22.26
C SER A 356 8.64 15.83 -23.08
N LEU A 357 8.61 16.57 -24.19
CA LEU A 357 9.82 16.87 -24.98
C LEU A 357 10.32 18.30 -24.71
N ASP A 358 11.63 18.49 -24.71
CA ASP A 358 12.29 19.80 -24.75
C ASP A 358 12.16 20.43 -26.16
N LYS A 359 12.69 21.64 -26.34
CA LYS A 359 12.66 22.34 -27.65
C LYS A 359 13.54 21.69 -28.71
N SER A 360 14.44 20.80 -28.31
CA SER A 360 15.39 20.06 -29.16
C SER A 360 14.86 18.68 -29.56
N GLY A 361 13.72 18.26 -29.01
CA GLY A 361 13.09 16.97 -29.27
C GLY A 361 13.54 15.83 -28.34
N ASN A 362 14.28 16.10 -27.27
CA ASN A 362 14.63 15.12 -26.25
C ASN A 362 13.60 15.07 -25.13
N TYR A 363 13.53 13.98 -24.37
CA TYR A 363 12.67 13.92 -23.20
C TYR A 363 13.13 14.87 -22.09
N LYS A 364 12.18 15.56 -21.45
CA LYS A 364 12.44 16.40 -20.28
C LYS A 364 12.78 15.52 -19.06
N ASN A 365 13.54 16.08 -18.14
CA ASN A 365 13.78 15.51 -16.81
C ASN A 365 12.69 16.01 -15.82
N SER A 366 12.45 15.25 -14.74
CA SER A 366 11.44 15.50 -13.71
C SER A 366 11.63 16.79 -12.93
N ASP A 367 12.80 17.42 -13.05
CA ASP A 367 13.04 18.77 -12.59
C ASP A 367 13.36 19.64 -13.80
N THR A 368 12.50 20.60 -14.15
CA THR A 368 12.90 21.75 -14.98
C THR A 368 11.91 22.90 -14.81
N ASP A 369 12.32 23.88 -14.01
CA ASP A 369 12.10 25.31 -14.28
C ASP A 369 12.82 25.75 -15.60
N GLY A 370 12.78 24.90 -16.64
CA GLY A 370 13.35 25.13 -17.95
C GLY A 370 14.88 25.11 -18.07
N LYS A 371 15.61 24.45 -17.15
CA LYS A 371 17.08 24.28 -17.28
C LYS A 371 17.40 22.87 -17.74
N ASP A 372 18.05 22.69 -18.89
CA ASP A 372 18.61 21.40 -19.30
C ASP A 372 19.60 20.90 -18.23
N ASP A 373 19.16 20.05 -17.31
CA ASP A 373 20.04 19.23 -16.48
C ASP A 373 19.73 17.74 -16.68
N THR A 374 20.74 17.04 -17.16
CA THR A 374 20.79 15.59 -17.33
C THR A 374 21.04 14.87 -15.99
N GLU A 375 20.72 15.50 -14.85
CA GLU A 375 21.11 15.04 -13.52
C GLU A 375 19.88 14.72 -12.68
N GLY A 376 19.82 13.48 -12.17
CA GLY A 376 18.74 12.97 -11.33
C GLY A 376 18.23 11.63 -11.84
N GLY A 377 17.77 10.76 -10.97
CA GLY A 377 17.17 9.47 -11.28
C GLY A 377 18.17 8.31 -11.34
N PRO A 378 17.70 7.07 -11.14
CA PRO A 378 18.57 5.91 -11.09
C PRO A 378 19.24 5.64 -12.44
N ASP A 379 20.43 5.04 -12.42
CA ASP A 379 20.99 4.46 -13.64
C ASP A 379 20.16 3.23 -14.07
N ALA A 380 20.21 2.90 -15.37
CA ALA A 380 19.40 1.83 -15.94
C ALA A 380 19.66 0.45 -15.30
N THR A 381 20.92 0.14 -14.97
CA THR A 381 21.31 -1.16 -14.41
C THR A 381 20.79 -1.30 -12.98
N SER A 382 20.96 -0.25 -12.17
CA SER A 382 20.47 -0.20 -10.80
C SER A 382 18.96 -0.24 -10.73
N ARG A 383 18.27 0.50 -11.62
CA ARG A 383 16.80 0.47 -11.73
C ARG A 383 16.31 -0.94 -12.05
N GLU A 384 16.85 -1.59 -13.07
CA GLU A 384 16.49 -2.97 -13.43
C GLU A 384 16.75 -3.95 -12.28
N ALA A 385 17.94 -3.88 -11.67
CA ALA A 385 18.33 -4.75 -10.56
C ALA A 385 17.38 -4.61 -9.36
N TYR A 386 16.92 -3.40 -9.06
CA TYR A 386 15.95 -3.12 -8.00
C TYR A 386 14.62 -3.84 -8.24
N TYR A 387 14.01 -3.64 -9.42
CA TYR A 387 12.74 -4.28 -9.76
C TYR A 387 12.87 -5.81 -9.76
N ARG A 388 13.97 -6.34 -10.31
CA ARG A 388 14.23 -7.79 -10.37
C ARG A 388 14.35 -8.39 -8.96
N TYR A 389 15.15 -7.78 -8.09
CA TYR A 389 15.38 -8.32 -6.76
C TYR A 389 14.15 -8.27 -5.86
N ILE A 390 13.31 -7.22 -5.98
CA ILE A 390 12.00 -7.21 -5.31
C ILE A 390 11.12 -8.35 -5.81
N ALA A 391 11.01 -8.52 -7.13
CA ALA A 391 10.21 -9.60 -7.72
C ALA A 391 10.71 -10.99 -7.27
N GLU A 392 12.02 -11.22 -7.23
CA GLU A 392 12.64 -12.45 -6.70
C GLU A 392 12.25 -12.68 -5.23
N LYS A 393 12.35 -11.65 -4.38
CA LYS A 393 12.03 -11.77 -2.95
C LYS A 393 10.54 -11.97 -2.71
N CYS A 394 9.68 -11.34 -3.50
CA CYS A 394 8.25 -11.61 -3.43
C CYS A 394 7.92 -13.07 -3.78
N GLU A 395 8.51 -13.63 -4.84
CA GLU A 395 8.29 -15.05 -5.19
C GLU A 395 8.89 -15.99 -4.13
N GLU A 396 10.05 -15.65 -3.54
CA GLU A 396 10.68 -16.42 -2.46
C GLU A 396 9.79 -16.48 -1.20
N TYR A 397 9.17 -15.37 -0.81
CA TYR A 397 8.33 -15.28 0.39
C TYR A 397 6.84 -15.54 0.14
N GLY A 398 6.43 -15.75 -1.13
CA GLY A 398 5.03 -15.97 -1.49
C GLY A 398 4.16 -14.71 -1.42
N TYR A 399 4.75 -13.53 -1.59
CA TYR A 399 4.02 -12.27 -1.62
C TYR A 399 3.44 -12.04 -3.01
N SER A 400 2.22 -11.51 -3.06
CA SER A 400 1.77 -10.81 -4.26
C SER A 400 2.26 -9.37 -4.22
N TYR A 401 2.45 -8.73 -5.36
CA TYR A 401 2.89 -7.34 -5.42
C TYR A 401 2.21 -6.54 -6.53
N ALA A 402 2.24 -5.21 -6.44
CA ALA A 402 1.90 -4.31 -7.53
C ALA A 402 2.94 -3.20 -7.69
N VAL A 403 3.54 -3.12 -8.89
CA VAL A 403 4.53 -2.09 -9.22
C VAL A 403 3.86 -0.74 -9.44
N TRP A 404 4.42 0.35 -8.93
CA TRP A 404 3.88 1.70 -9.16
C TRP A 404 4.13 2.17 -10.59
N CYS A 405 3.06 2.46 -11.34
CA CYS A 405 3.16 2.96 -12.71
C CYS A 405 2.28 4.20 -12.91
N THR A 406 2.94 5.32 -13.18
CA THR A 406 2.33 6.66 -13.34
C THR A 406 2.02 7.04 -14.78
N GLY A 407 2.24 6.11 -15.73
CA GLY A 407 2.11 6.38 -17.15
C GLY A 407 3.22 7.31 -17.67
N ARG A 408 3.02 7.84 -18.88
CA ARG A 408 4.06 8.52 -19.68
C ARG A 408 4.55 9.84 -19.07
N LYS A 409 3.66 10.60 -18.40
CA LYS A 409 3.96 11.93 -17.84
C LYS A 409 4.42 11.91 -16.38
N GLY A 410 4.43 10.75 -15.74
CA GLY A 410 4.90 10.63 -14.36
C GLY A 410 6.38 10.24 -14.26
N GLY A 411 6.91 10.34 -13.05
CA GLY A 411 8.32 10.06 -12.75
C GLY A 411 8.65 8.58 -12.56
N LYS A 412 7.64 7.69 -12.50
CA LYS A 412 7.81 6.24 -12.31
C LYS A 412 6.97 5.50 -13.35
N SER A 413 7.52 5.35 -14.54
CA SER A 413 6.84 4.79 -15.71
C SER A 413 7.31 3.35 -15.95
N ILE A 414 6.35 2.47 -16.22
CA ILE A 414 6.55 1.05 -16.57
C ILE A 414 5.85 0.75 -17.90
N TYR A 415 4.67 1.35 -18.08
CA TYR A 415 3.86 1.30 -19.29
C TYR A 415 3.71 2.70 -19.88
N LEU A 416 4.06 2.86 -21.15
CA LEU A 416 3.98 4.11 -21.91
C LEU A 416 2.82 3.98 -22.91
N GLU A 417 1.69 4.62 -22.60
CA GLU A 417 0.50 4.53 -23.44
C GLU A 417 0.47 5.60 -24.55
N GLU A 418 -0.16 5.27 -25.68
CA GLU A 418 -0.41 6.18 -26.79
C GLU A 418 -1.42 7.27 -26.34
N SER A 419 -0.99 8.53 -26.34
CA SER A 419 -1.93 9.64 -26.35
C SER A 419 -2.53 9.73 -27.76
N LYS A 420 -3.87 9.85 -27.84
CA LYS A 420 -4.60 10.06 -29.11
C LYS A 420 -4.06 11.23 -29.94
N ASP A 421 -3.32 12.14 -29.32
CA ASP A 421 -2.80 13.37 -29.92
C ASP A 421 -1.33 13.28 -30.35
N LEU A 422 -0.61 12.19 -30.07
CA LEU A 422 0.84 12.09 -30.35
C LEU A 422 1.22 11.11 -31.47
N GLY A 423 0.28 10.28 -31.94
CA GLY A 423 0.56 9.22 -32.92
C GLY A 423 1.50 8.14 -32.37
N LYS A 424 1.49 6.96 -32.98
CA LYS A 424 2.34 5.83 -32.58
C LYS A 424 3.82 6.22 -32.58
N ARG A 425 4.44 6.20 -31.40
CA ARG A 425 5.90 6.29 -31.25
C ARG A 425 6.49 4.88 -31.15
N THR A 426 7.77 4.75 -31.48
CA THR A 426 8.47 3.46 -31.46
C THR A 426 8.73 2.91 -30.05
N ASP A 427 8.43 3.70 -29.03
CA ASP A 427 8.63 3.40 -27.60
C ASP A 427 7.31 3.23 -26.82
N ASP A 428 6.18 3.10 -27.51
CA ASP A 428 4.90 2.80 -26.87
C ASP A 428 4.87 1.35 -26.35
N GLY A 429 4.20 1.13 -25.21
CA GLY A 429 4.09 -0.14 -24.53
C GLY A 429 4.93 -0.23 -23.25
N PHE A 430 5.20 -1.46 -22.81
CA PHE A 430 6.02 -1.69 -21.62
C PHE A 430 7.50 -1.38 -21.88
N ILE A 431 8.15 -0.76 -20.90
CA ILE A 431 9.61 -0.61 -20.90
C ILE A 431 10.22 -2.02 -20.76
N PRO A 432 10.91 -2.55 -21.80
CA PRO A 432 11.24 -3.97 -21.87
C PRO A 432 12.12 -4.47 -20.73
N GLU A 433 13.13 -3.69 -20.32
CA GLU A 433 14.07 -4.05 -19.26
C GLU A 433 13.34 -4.23 -17.92
N ILE A 434 12.42 -3.30 -17.62
CA ILE A 434 11.64 -3.34 -16.38
C ILE A 434 10.59 -4.44 -16.42
N LEU A 435 9.92 -4.64 -17.56
CA LEU A 435 8.99 -5.75 -17.72
C LEU A 435 9.72 -7.09 -17.56
N ASN A 436 10.90 -7.27 -18.16
CA ASN A 436 11.67 -8.51 -18.03
C ASN A 436 12.13 -8.74 -16.58
N ALA A 437 12.57 -7.68 -15.89
CA ALA A 437 12.91 -7.74 -14.47
C ALA A 437 11.72 -8.22 -13.60
N LEU A 438 10.54 -7.63 -13.79
CA LEU A 438 9.31 -8.01 -13.08
C LEU A 438 8.84 -9.43 -13.45
N MET A 439 9.04 -9.84 -14.70
CA MET A 439 8.64 -11.16 -15.17
C MET A 439 9.65 -12.26 -14.85
N LEU A 440 10.82 -11.90 -14.31
CA LEU A 440 11.97 -12.78 -14.05
C LEU A 440 12.44 -13.52 -15.31
N LYS A 441 12.54 -12.77 -16.42
CA LYS A 441 13.03 -13.25 -17.72
C LYS A 441 14.45 -12.78 -18.02
#